data_AF-A0A6N8FIZ2-F1
#
_entry.id   AF-A0A6N8FIZ2-F1
#
_cell.length_a   1.000
_cell.length_b   1.000
_cell.length_c   1.000
_cell.angle_alpha   90.00
_cell.angle_beta   90.00
_cell.angle_gamma   90.00
#
_symmetry.space_group_name_H-M   'P 1'
#
loop_
_entity.id
_entity.type
_entity.pdbx_description
1 polymer ?
#
loop_
_entity_poly.entity_id
_entity_poly.type
_entity_poly.pdbx_seq_one_letter_code
_entity_poly.pdbx_strand_id
1 'polypeptide(L)'
;MQGMEGAEATIVGAFDTTVYTISYTPTNGGERVENHKWVIHEELVDADKEPLEPGTEVTVDADHMEGIEGATATIDSAEETTVYMVDFVPTTGGEEVTNHKRVIESELSAE
;
A
#
# COMPACT_ATOMS: atom_id res chain seq x y z
N MET A 1 3.11 -8.17 -6.01
CA MET A 1 2.42 -9.47 -5.89
C MET A 1 2.79 -10.35 -7.08
N GLN A 2 2.86 -11.68 -6.92
CA GLN A 2 3.06 -12.58 -8.08
C GLN A 2 1.90 -12.41 -9.07
N GLY A 3 2.18 -12.33 -10.36
CA GLY A 3 1.17 -12.20 -11.42
C GLY A 3 0.77 -10.77 -11.80
N MET A 4 1.31 -9.73 -11.14
CA MET A 4 1.08 -8.33 -11.53
C MET A 4 2.05 -7.83 -12.60
N GLU A 5 3.29 -8.31 -12.58
CA GLU A 5 4.30 -7.87 -13.55
C GLU A 5 3.86 -8.22 -14.97
N GLY A 6 3.72 -7.18 -15.80
CA GLY A 6 3.25 -7.30 -17.19
C GLY A 6 1.75 -7.57 -17.34
N ALA A 7 0.96 -7.53 -16.28
CA ALA A 7 -0.49 -7.63 -16.38
C ALA A 7 -1.08 -6.35 -16.99
N GLU A 8 -1.96 -6.51 -17.98
CA GLU A 8 -2.83 -5.41 -18.40
C GLU A 8 -3.82 -5.10 -17.28
N ALA A 9 -3.98 -3.82 -16.98
CA ALA A 9 -4.77 -3.35 -15.86
C ALA A 9 -5.66 -2.16 -16.27
N THR A 10 -6.85 -2.09 -15.70
CA THR A 10 -7.76 -0.95 -15.82
C THR A 10 -7.72 -0.13 -14.56
N ILE A 11 -7.44 1.17 -14.67
CA ILE A 11 -7.53 2.09 -13.52
C ILE A 11 -9.00 2.33 -13.21
N VAL A 12 -9.43 1.92 -12.02
CA VAL A 12 -10.81 2.12 -11.51
C VAL A 12 -10.90 3.23 -10.46
N GLY A 13 -9.76 3.76 -10.00
CA GLY A 13 -9.69 4.94 -9.14
C GLY A 13 -8.29 5.54 -9.13
N ALA A 14 -8.21 6.86 -8.95
CA ALA A 14 -6.98 7.61 -8.83
C ALA A 14 -7.14 8.65 -7.72
N PHE A 15 -6.16 8.71 -6.81
CA PHE A 15 -6.21 9.56 -5.62
C PHE A 15 -4.85 10.17 -5.36
N ASP A 16 -4.82 11.47 -5.11
CA ASP A 16 -3.61 12.15 -4.63
C ASP A 16 -3.54 11.99 -3.11
N THR A 17 -2.43 11.46 -2.62
CA THR A 17 -2.19 11.23 -1.19
C THR A 17 -0.69 11.07 -0.92
N THR A 18 -0.32 10.98 0.35
CA THR A 18 1.02 10.54 0.74
C THR A 18 1.04 9.02 0.89
N VAL A 19 1.96 8.37 0.18
CA VAL A 19 2.30 6.97 0.40
C VAL A 19 3.46 6.86 1.38
N TYR A 20 3.40 5.82 2.21
CA TYR A 20 4.44 5.49 3.16
C TYR A 20 4.96 4.09 2.91
N THR A 21 6.28 3.96 3.01
CA THR A 21 6.90 2.66 3.31
C THR A 21 6.99 2.53 4.82
N ILE A 22 6.58 1.39 5.37
CA ILE A 22 6.57 1.17 6.82
C ILE A 22 7.25 -0.14 7.23
N SER A 23 7.75 -0.16 8.46
CA SER A 23 8.27 -1.36 9.10
C SER A 23 7.52 -1.64 10.40
N TYR A 24 6.96 -2.83 10.57
CA TYR A 24 6.04 -3.15 11.67
C TYR A 24 6.20 -4.58 12.16
N THR A 25 5.76 -4.82 13.40
CA THR A 25 5.64 -6.16 13.95
C THR A 25 4.16 -6.57 13.89
N PRO A 26 3.79 -7.65 13.18
CA PRO A 26 2.41 -8.07 13.04
C PRO A 26 1.71 -8.35 14.38
N THR A 27 0.44 -7.97 14.50
CA THR A 27 -0.36 -8.15 15.72
C THR A 27 -0.65 -9.61 16.06
N ASN A 28 -0.53 -10.50 15.08
CA ASN A 28 -0.68 -11.95 15.23
C ASN A 28 0.59 -12.67 15.75
N GLY A 29 1.67 -11.93 16.05
CA GLY A 29 2.93 -12.49 16.55
C GLY A 29 3.85 -13.04 15.46
N GLY A 30 3.60 -12.70 14.19
CA GLY A 30 4.51 -13.01 13.08
C GLY A 30 5.86 -12.29 13.16
N GLU A 31 6.75 -12.65 12.23
CA GLU A 31 8.06 -11.97 12.10
C GLU A 31 7.87 -10.50 11.69
N ARG A 32 8.82 -9.64 12.09
CA ARG A 32 8.83 -8.24 11.70
C ARG A 32 8.86 -8.13 10.17
N VAL A 33 7.99 -7.28 9.63
CA VAL A 33 7.98 -6.92 8.21
C VAL A 33 8.72 -5.60 8.06
N GLU A 34 9.69 -5.58 7.15
CA GLU A 34 10.49 -4.39 6.87
C GLU A 34 10.18 -3.85 5.48
N ASN A 35 10.19 -2.52 5.34
CA ASN A 35 9.98 -1.82 4.08
C ASN A 35 8.71 -2.23 3.32
N HIS A 36 7.59 -2.42 4.04
CA HIS A 36 6.31 -2.76 3.45
C HIS A 36 5.79 -1.59 2.61
N LYS A 37 5.45 -1.89 1.36
CA LYS A 37 4.88 -0.97 0.38
C LYS A 37 3.49 -1.44 -0.02
N TRP A 38 2.46 -0.60 0.06
CA TRP A 38 2.41 0.79 0.55
C TRP A 38 1.19 0.94 1.45
N VAL A 39 1.29 1.77 2.48
CA VAL A 39 0.12 2.32 3.18
C VAL A 39 -0.04 3.80 2.80
N ILE A 40 -1.26 4.33 2.78
CA ILE A 40 -1.49 5.77 2.57
C ILE A 40 -1.80 6.50 3.86
N HIS A 41 -1.76 7.81 3.79
CA HIS A 41 -2.08 8.71 4.89
C HIS A 41 -3.46 8.45 5.50
N GLU A 42 -4.47 8.17 4.68
CA GLU A 42 -5.83 7.86 5.13
C GLU A 42 -5.97 6.46 5.76
N GLU A 43 -4.93 5.63 5.71
CA GLU A 43 -4.85 4.31 6.35
C GLU A 43 -4.07 4.36 7.68
N LEU A 44 -3.86 5.55 8.24
CA LEU A 44 -3.18 5.74 9.51
C LEU A 44 -4.16 6.34 10.53
N VAL A 45 -4.21 5.74 11.72
CA VAL A 45 -5.11 6.19 12.79
C VAL A 45 -4.72 7.60 13.23
N ASP A 46 -5.73 8.48 13.30
CA ASP A 46 -5.61 9.86 13.81
C ASP A 46 -4.50 10.69 13.16
N ALA A 47 -4.18 10.42 11.88
CA ALA A 47 -3.21 11.25 11.15
C ALA A 47 -3.78 12.66 10.91
N ASP A 48 -3.00 13.68 11.31
CA ASP A 48 -3.23 15.08 10.94
C ASP A 48 -3.05 15.27 9.44
N LYS A 49 -3.55 16.38 8.86
CA LYS A 49 -3.51 16.63 7.41
C LYS A 49 -2.11 16.70 6.78
N GLU A 50 -1.07 16.89 7.58
CA GLU A 50 0.29 17.05 7.07
C GLU A 50 0.96 15.67 6.94
N PRO A 51 1.76 15.45 5.88
CA PRO A 51 2.53 14.22 5.74
C PRO A 51 3.41 13.93 6.96
N LEU A 52 3.55 12.65 7.30
CA LEU A 52 4.32 12.21 8.44
C LEU A 52 5.78 11.97 8.07
N GLU A 53 6.70 12.36 8.96
CA GLU A 53 8.14 12.27 8.72
C GLU A 53 8.69 10.86 8.97
N PRO A 54 9.76 10.44 8.27
CA PRO A 54 10.49 9.20 8.58
C PRO A 54 10.92 9.10 10.05
N GLY A 55 10.77 7.91 10.62
CA GLY A 55 11.01 7.61 12.04
C GLY A 55 9.79 7.83 12.94
N THR A 56 8.69 8.39 12.43
CA THR A 56 7.43 8.53 13.17
C THR A 56 6.80 7.16 13.40
N GLU A 57 6.35 6.91 14.64
CA GLU A 57 5.54 5.74 14.99
C GLU A 57 4.05 6.03 14.77
N VAL A 58 3.36 5.11 14.12
CA VAL A 58 1.95 5.21 13.75
C VAL A 58 1.21 3.91 14.04
N THR A 59 -0.12 3.97 14.10
CA THR A 59 -0.98 2.77 14.09
C THR A 59 -1.64 2.66 12.73
N VAL A 60 -1.56 1.47 12.13
CA VAL A 60 -2.09 1.22 10.79
C VAL A 60 -3.56 0.81 10.85
N ASP A 61 -4.41 1.47 10.07
CA ASP A 61 -5.83 1.17 9.84
C ASP A 61 -6.03 0.69 8.39
N ALA A 62 -5.35 -0.40 8.06
CA ALA A 62 -5.45 -1.10 6.78
C ALA A 62 -5.47 -2.61 7.01
N ASP A 63 -6.10 -3.33 6.09
CA ASP A 63 -6.30 -4.78 6.14
C ASP A 63 -5.61 -5.53 4.98
N HIS A 64 -4.56 -4.92 4.40
CA HIS A 64 -3.89 -5.46 3.20
C HIS A 64 -3.34 -6.89 3.39
N MET A 65 -2.90 -7.21 4.61
CA MET A 65 -2.39 -8.53 5.01
C MET A 65 -2.77 -8.83 6.46
N GLU A 66 -2.93 -10.13 6.77
CA GLU A 66 -3.24 -10.55 8.13
C GLU A 66 -2.17 -10.07 9.13
N GLY A 67 -2.62 -9.36 10.17
CA GLY A 67 -1.78 -8.85 11.25
C GLY A 67 -1.22 -7.43 11.04
N ILE A 68 -1.53 -6.74 9.93
CA ILE A 68 -1.15 -5.33 9.76
C ILE A 68 -2.13 -4.36 10.44
N GLU A 69 -3.42 -4.70 10.46
CA GLU A 69 -4.45 -3.88 11.10
C GLU A 69 -4.15 -3.74 12.61
N GLY A 70 -4.11 -2.50 13.09
CA GLY A 70 -3.77 -2.14 14.46
C GLY A 70 -2.29 -2.32 14.83
N ALA A 71 -1.42 -2.70 13.90
CA ALA A 71 0.01 -2.81 14.17
C ALA A 71 0.64 -1.44 14.39
N THR A 72 1.53 -1.35 15.38
CA THR A 72 2.43 -0.20 15.50
C THR A 72 3.53 -0.33 14.45
N ALA A 73 3.65 0.69 13.61
CA ALA A 73 4.59 0.74 12.51
C ALA A 73 5.47 1.99 12.61
N THR A 74 6.70 1.89 12.10
CA THR A 74 7.59 3.04 11.91
C THR A 74 7.56 3.43 10.44
N ILE A 75 7.44 4.73 10.15
CA ILE A 75 7.56 5.26 8.79
C ILE A 75 9.03 5.22 8.37
N ASP A 76 9.31 4.51 7.28
CA ASP A 76 10.65 4.42 6.69
C ASP A 76 10.86 5.53 5.65
N SER A 77 9.82 5.84 4.86
CA SER A 77 9.83 6.92 3.87
C SER A 77 8.42 7.42 3.59
N ALA A 78 8.31 8.68 3.16
CA ALA A 78 7.07 9.32 2.74
C ALA A 78 7.23 9.96 1.35
N GLU A 79 6.20 9.86 0.51
CA GLU A 79 6.17 10.45 -0.82
C GLU A 79 4.75 10.90 -1.16
N GLU A 80 4.56 12.17 -1.55
CA GLU A 80 3.31 12.64 -2.13
C GLU A 80 3.24 12.22 -3.61
N THR A 81 2.22 11.44 -3.96
CA THR A 81 2.06 10.90 -5.31
C THR A 81 0.62 10.54 -5.60
N THR A 82 0.32 10.21 -6.86
CA THR A 82 -0.98 9.65 -7.22
C THR A 82 -0.94 8.13 -7.06
N VAL A 83 -1.87 7.61 -6.26
CA VAL A 83 -2.10 6.16 -6.11
C VAL A 83 -3.28 5.74 -6.97
N TYR A 84 -3.15 4.57 -7.57
CA TYR A 84 -4.16 3.98 -8.44
C TYR A 84 -4.71 2.72 -7.82
N MET A 85 -6.03 2.57 -7.97
CA MET A 85 -6.73 1.32 -7.76
C MET A 85 -6.97 0.68 -9.11
N VAL A 86 -6.62 -0.60 -9.24
CA VAL A 86 -6.63 -1.28 -10.53
C VAL A 86 -7.38 -2.60 -10.49
N ASP A 87 -8.07 -2.89 -11.59
CA ASP A 87 -8.56 -4.22 -11.92
C ASP A 87 -7.58 -4.86 -12.91
N PHE A 88 -7.17 -6.10 -12.70
CA PHE A 88 -6.22 -6.78 -13.61
C PHE A 88 -6.44 -8.29 -13.66
N VAL A 89 -6.03 -8.89 -14.78
CA VAL A 89 -5.98 -10.35 -14.91
C VAL A 89 -4.54 -10.81 -14.65
N PRO A 90 -4.28 -11.68 -13.66
CA PRO A 90 -2.92 -12.11 -13.34
C PRO A 90 -2.23 -12.80 -14.52
N THR A 91 -0.95 -12.47 -14.76
CA THR A 91 -0.14 -13.11 -15.82
C THR A 91 0.15 -14.59 -15.55
N THR A 92 0.00 -15.03 -14.30
CA THR A 92 0.06 -16.44 -13.90
C THR A 92 -1.22 -17.22 -14.21
N GLY A 93 -2.25 -16.56 -14.76
CA GLY A 93 -3.60 -17.09 -14.89
C GLY A 93 -4.39 -16.99 -13.58
N GLY A 94 -5.71 -17.17 -13.68
CA GLY A 94 -6.63 -17.06 -12.54
C GLY A 94 -7.86 -16.22 -12.87
N GLU A 95 -8.63 -15.91 -11.82
CA GLU A 95 -9.73 -14.97 -11.89
C GLU A 95 -9.21 -13.53 -11.90
N GLU A 96 -9.99 -12.61 -12.46
CA GLU A 96 -9.72 -11.18 -12.41
C GLU A 96 -9.66 -10.70 -10.95
N VAL A 97 -8.62 -9.94 -10.63
CA VAL A 97 -8.48 -9.27 -9.34
C VAL A 97 -9.06 -7.88 -9.50
N THR A 98 -10.08 -7.56 -8.71
CA THR A 98 -10.75 -6.25 -8.77
C THR A 98 -10.42 -5.40 -7.55
N ASN A 99 -10.42 -4.08 -7.74
CA ASN A 99 -10.17 -3.06 -6.74
C ASN A 99 -8.84 -3.26 -5.99
N HIS A 100 -7.79 -3.72 -6.69
CA HIS A 100 -6.49 -3.93 -6.07
C HIS A 100 -5.91 -2.59 -5.62
N LYS A 101 -5.66 -2.47 -4.32
CA LYS A 101 -5.02 -1.33 -3.69
C LYS A 101 -3.61 -1.75 -3.26
N ARG A 102 -2.58 -1.00 -3.60
CA ARG A 102 -2.50 0.17 -4.48
C ARG A 102 -1.24 0.05 -5.32
N VAL A 103 -1.21 0.74 -6.45
CA VAL A 103 0.02 0.95 -7.24
C VAL A 103 0.27 2.44 -7.42
N ILE A 104 1.52 2.85 -7.55
CA ILE A 104 1.89 4.23 -7.86
C ILE A 104 2.19 4.42 -9.35
N GLU A 105 2.25 5.67 -9.81
CA GLU A 105 2.49 5.98 -11.23
C GLU A 105 3.75 5.31 -11.79
N SER A 106 4.84 5.28 -11.02
CA SER A 106 6.11 4.67 -11.45
C SER A 106 6.08 3.15 -11.56
N GLU A 107 5.03 2.49 -11.06
CA GLU A 107 4.79 1.05 -11.20
C GLU A 107 3.90 0.71 -12.41
N LEU A 108 3.40 1.73 -13.13
CA LEU A 108 2.56 1.58 -14.31
C LEU A 108 3.31 1.99 -15.58
N SER A 109 2.86 1.48 -16.72
CA SER A 109 3.33 1.90 -18.04
C SER A 109 2.14 2.09 -18.97
N ALA A 110 2.11 3.21 -19.68
CA ALA A 110 1.07 3.49 -20.67
C ALA A 110 1.29 2.64 -21.94
N GLU A 111 0.20 2.20 -22.55
CA GLU A 111 0.17 1.51 -23.84
C GLU A 111 0.24 2.47 -25.03
#